data_AF-A0A0D6M1K9-F1
#
_entry.id   AF-A0A0D6M1K9-F1
#
_cell.length_a   1.000
_cell.length_b   1.000
_cell.length_c   1.000
_cell.angle_alpha   90.00
_cell.angle_beta   90.00
_cell.angle_gamma   90.00
#
_symmetry.space_group_name_H-M   'P 1'
#
loop_
_entity.id
_entity.type
_entity.pdbx_description
1 polymer ?
#
loop_
_entity_poly.entity_id
_entity_poly.type
_entity_poly.pdbx_seq_one_letter_code
_entity_poly.pdbx_strand_id
1 'polypeptide(L)'
;MYHVRDLVDLRVLSFDVPPQEILSRDSVTVSVEAVIYFRVSNPITEKVLDEGTVPWGVKVERVEIKDIRLPHQLTRSMAAEAEAVRKARAAIIHAEGEKNASRWMSEAAEIISGNTISVQLRYLQTLHQVASQRYGISMNYQKNVEIAQLIPGITP
;
A
#
# COMPACT_ATOMS: atom_id res chain seq x y z
N MET A 1 16.43 26.70 55.05
CA MET A 1 16.10 27.59 53.91
C MET A 1 16.56 26.87 52.65
N TYR A 2 15.69 26.14 51.96
CA TYR A 2 16.02 25.45 50.70
C TYR A 2 15.24 26.12 49.59
N HIS A 3 15.93 26.77 48.66
CA HIS A 3 15.35 27.15 47.38
C HIS A 3 15.41 25.92 46.47
N VAL A 4 14.29 25.23 46.33
CA VAL A 4 14.11 24.29 45.23
C VAL A 4 13.96 25.17 43.98
N ARG A 5 14.99 25.18 43.12
CA ARG A 5 14.81 25.67 41.76
C ARG A 5 14.10 24.56 41.02
N ASP A 6 12.80 24.72 40.81
CA ASP A 6 12.05 23.84 39.93
C ASP A 6 12.60 24.01 38.50
N LEU A 7 13.37 23.03 38.04
CA LEU A 7 13.80 22.96 36.64
C LEU A 7 12.55 22.74 35.80
N VAL A 8 12.10 23.77 35.09
CA VAL A 8 11.03 23.65 34.10
C VAL A 8 11.61 22.99 32.85
N ASP A 9 11.07 21.83 32.48
CA ASP A 9 11.46 21.13 31.25
C ASP A 9 10.85 21.82 30.04
N LEU A 10 11.70 22.24 29.10
CA LEU A 10 11.32 22.90 27.86
C LEU A 10 11.15 21.91 26.68
N ARG A 11 11.42 20.62 26.88
CA ARG A 11 11.30 19.59 25.84
C ARG A 11 9.83 19.33 25.48
N VAL A 12 9.64 18.62 24.37
CA VAL A 12 8.32 18.13 23.98
C VAL A 12 7.92 17.01 24.94
N LEU A 13 6.81 17.20 25.64
CA LEU A 13 6.16 16.23 26.50
C LEU A 13 4.93 15.66 25.80
N SER A 14 4.65 14.39 26.03
CA SER A 14 3.46 13.70 25.54
C SER A 14 2.43 13.56 26.65
N PHE A 15 1.15 13.83 26.36
CA PHE A 15 0.03 13.57 27.25
C PHE A 15 -1.02 12.71 26.57
N ASP A 16 -1.36 11.60 27.21
CA ASP A 16 -2.41 10.69 26.77
C ASP A 16 -3.78 11.28 27.12
N VAL A 17 -4.59 11.56 26.09
CA VAL A 17 -5.98 11.97 26.26
C VAL A 17 -6.82 10.71 26.55
N PRO A 18 -7.61 10.68 27.64
CA PRO A 18 -8.46 9.53 27.94
C PRO A 18 -9.46 9.28 26.80
N PRO A 19 -9.85 8.02 26.54
CA PRO A 19 -10.81 7.70 25.48
C PRO A 19 -12.14 8.44 25.68
N GLN A 20 -12.63 9.12 24.65
CA GLN A 20 -13.93 9.82 24.67
C GLN A 20 -14.89 9.22 23.66
N GLU A 21 -16.15 9.01 24.05
CA GLU A 21 -17.22 8.60 23.12
C GLU A 21 -17.87 9.83 22.48
N ILE A 22 -17.77 9.91 21.15
CA ILE A 22 -18.33 11.00 20.34
C ILE A 22 -19.30 10.46 19.29
N LEU A 23 -20.22 11.30 18.85
CA LEU A 23 -21.08 11.02 17.70
C LEU A 23 -20.40 11.56 16.43
N SER A 24 -20.06 10.67 15.50
CA SER A 24 -19.54 11.05 14.18
C SER A 24 -20.63 11.72 13.32
N ARG A 25 -20.21 12.35 12.21
CA ARG A 25 -21.11 12.95 11.20
C ARG A 25 -22.15 11.96 10.67
N ASP A 26 -21.79 10.69 10.61
CA ASP A 26 -22.66 9.61 10.11
C ASP A 26 -23.59 9.05 11.21
N SER A 27 -23.76 9.77 12.32
CA SER A 27 -24.58 9.36 13.47
C SER A 27 -24.14 8.04 14.11
N VAL A 28 -22.84 7.73 14.03
CA VAL A 28 -22.23 6.56 14.65
C VAL A 28 -21.47 6.97 15.91
N THR A 29 -21.71 6.29 17.03
CA THR A 29 -20.95 6.45 18.27
C THR A 29 -19.55 5.85 18.10
N VAL A 30 -18.51 6.61 18.42
CA VAL A 30 -17.10 6.21 18.23
C VAL A 30 -16.29 6.63 19.45
N SER A 31 -15.45 5.73 19.97
CA SER A 31 -14.49 6.07 21.01
C SER A 31 -13.17 6.53 20.39
N VAL A 32 -12.68 7.72 20.74
CA VAL A 32 -11.43 8.27 20.19
C VAL A 32 -10.39 8.40 21.29
N GLU A 33 -9.18 7.89 21.02
CA GLU A 33 -7.97 8.08 21.82
C GLU A 33 -6.99 8.98 21.07
N ALA A 34 -6.32 9.89 21.79
CA ALA A 34 -5.34 10.79 21.20
C ALA A 34 -4.16 11.05 22.15
N VAL A 35 -3.03 11.45 21.58
CA VAL A 35 -1.85 11.90 22.31
C VAL A 35 -1.52 13.32 21.87
N ILE A 36 -1.33 14.20 22.85
CA ILE A 36 -0.96 15.59 22.62
C ILE A 36 0.53 15.75 22.91
N TYR A 37 1.27 16.24 21.93
CA TYR A 37 2.66 16.66 22.09
C TYR A 37 2.71 18.16 22.31
N PHE A 38 3.21 18.58 23.47
CA PHE A 38 3.28 19.99 23.83
C PHE A 38 4.64 20.33 24.46
N ARG A 39 5.00 21.61 24.42
CA ARG A 39 6.17 22.14 25.12
C ARG A 39 5.81 23.41 25.88
N VAL A 40 6.41 23.61 27.04
CA VAL A 40 6.22 24.84 27.81
C VAL A 40 6.86 26.01 27.07
N SER A 41 6.11 27.11 26.89
CA SER A 41 6.58 28.35 26.26
C SER A 41 6.36 29.53 27.20
N ASN A 42 7.36 30.39 27.37
CA ASN A 42 7.21 31.57 28.22
C ASN A 42 6.26 32.58 27.55
N PRO A 43 5.17 32.99 28.21
CA PRO A 43 4.15 33.88 27.62
C PRO A 43 4.66 35.30 27.31
N ILE A 44 5.86 35.65 27.79
CA ILE A 44 6.46 36.98 27.66
C ILE A 44 7.05 37.21 26.25
N THR A 45 7.30 36.16 25.46
CA THR A 45 8.11 36.28 24.22
C THR A 45 7.41 35.86 22.92
N GLU A 46 6.24 35.21 22.96
CA GLU A 46 5.62 34.66 21.74
C GLU A 46 4.23 35.25 21.47
N LYS A 47 4.16 36.30 20.64
CA LYS A 47 2.95 37.09 20.34
C LYS A 47 2.03 36.47 19.26
N VAL A 48 2.21 35.20 18.89
CA VAL A 48 1.52 34.56 17.75
C VAL A 48 1.08 33.11 18.09
N LEU A 49 0.39 32.91 19.22
CA LEU A 49 -0.09 31.58 19.62
C LEU A 49 -1.59 31.41 19.39
N ASP A 50 -1.97 30.17 19.09
CA ASP A 50 -3.35 29.69 18.89
C ASP A 50 -4.28 30.13 20.04
N GLU A 51 -5.47 30.61 19.68
CA GLU A 51 -6.42 31.30 20.59
C GLU A 51 -6.82 30.49 21.83
N GLY A 52 -6.69 29.15 21.79
CA GLY A 52 -7.01 28.26 22.90
C GLY A 52 -5.90 28.04 23.94
N THR A 53 -4.65 28.43 23.65
CA THR A 53 -3.48 28.04 24.48
C THR A 53 -2.77 29.13 25.24
N VAL A 54 -3.18 30.37 25.00
CA VAL A 54 -2.62 31.59 25.59
C VAL A 54 -2.69 31.65 27.14
N PRO A 55 -3.72 31.15 27.84
CA PRO A 55 -3.81 31.30 29.30
C PRO A 55 -2.84 30.40 30.10
N TRP A 56 -2.35 29.30 29.52
CA TRP A 56 -1.61 28.26 30.25
C TRP A 56 -0.12 28.20 29.91
N GLY A 57 0.37 29.02 28.98
CA GLY A 57 1.81 29.17 28.71
C GLY A 57 2.45 27.93 28.08
N VAL A 58 1.74 27.24 27.20
CA VAL A 58 2.23 26.04 26.55
C VAL A 58 1.84 26.05 25.09
N LYS A 59 2.77 25.56 24.26
CA LYS A 59 2.61 25.41 22.83
C LYS A 59 2.35 23.95 22.50
N VAL A 60 1.22 23.67 21.86
CA VAL A 60 0.94 22.35 21.28
C VAL A 60 1.71 22.24 19.97
N GLU A 61 2.61 21.27 19.85
CA GLU A 61 3.42 21.06 18.65
C GLU A 61 2.68 20.14 17.65
N ARG A 62 1.96 19.13 18.15
CA ARG A 62 1.21 18.18 17.33
C ARG A 62 0.15 17.45 18.18
N VAL A 63 -0.99 17.16 17.58
CA VAL A 63 -1.97 16.20 18.11
C VAL A 63 -1.98 14.99 17.19
N GLU A 64 -1.80 13.80 17.75
CA GLU A 64 -1.88 12.53 17.03
C GLU A 64 -3.06 11.72 17.57
N ILE A 65 -3.88 11.19 16.66
CA ILE A 65 -4.92 10.23 17.04
C ILE A 65 -4.24 8.88 17.22
N LYS A 66 -4.49 8.24 18.36
CA LYS A 66 -3.91 6.94 18.69
C LYS A 66 -4.79 5.80 18.19
N ASP A 67 -6.09 5.85 18.48
CA ASP A 67 -7.04 4.81 18.10
C ASP A 67 -8.46 5.39 17.95
N ILE A 68 -9.24 4.79 17.07
CA ILE A 68 -10.65 5.10 16.83
C ILE A 68 -11.42 3.79 16.85
N ARG A 69 -12.25 3.59 17.88
CA ARG A 69 -13.00 2.36 18.10
C ARG A 69 -14.46 2.53 17.72
N LEU A 70 -14.91 1.72 16.78
CA LEU A 70 -16.30 1.57 16.39
C LEU A 70 -16.97 0.51 17.28
N PRO A 71 -18.28 0.60 17.53
CA PRO A 71 -19.02 -0.42 18.24
C PRO A 71 -18.96 -1.74 17.47
N HIS A 72 -18.68 -2.82 18.21
CA HIS A 72 -18.38 -4.14 17.64
C HIS A 72 -19.45 -4.67 16.68
N GLN A 73 -20.74 -4.39 16.95
CA GLN A 73 -21.85 -4.80 16.09
C GLN A 73 -21.76 -4.17 14.69
N LEU A 74 -21.43 -2.88 14.60
CA LEU A 74 -21.30 -2.18 13.32
C LEU A 74 -20.07 -2.68 12.56
N THR A 75 -18.92 -2.83 13.23
CA THR A 75 -17.69 -3.34 12.60
C THR A 75 -17.92 -4.68 11.91
N ARG A 76 -18.65 -5.59 12.57
CA ARG A 76 -18.97 -6.90 12.01
C ARG A 76 -19.90 -6.80 10.80
N SER A 77 -20.95 -6.00 10.90
CA SER A 77 -21.90 -5.81 9.80
C SER A 77 -21.23 -5.15 8.59
N MET A 78 -20.44 -4.11 8.83
CA MET A 78 -19.71 -3.38 7.81
C MET A 78 -18.61 -4.23 7.17
N ALA A 79 -17.93 -5.08 7.94
CA ALA A 79 -16.96 -6.03 7.41
C ALA A 79 -17.63 -7.05 6.47
N ALA A 80 -18.79 -7.61 6.86
CA ALA A 80 -19.54 -8.53 6.02
C ALA A 80 -20.05 -7.87 4.74
N GLU A 81 -20.56 -6.64 4.83
CA GLU A 81 -20.99 -5.85 3.67
C GLU A 81 -19.81 -5.50 2.75
N ALA A 82 -18.70 -5.02 3.32
CA ALA A 82 -17.49 -4.69 2.57
C ALA A 82 -16.93 -5.92 1.85
N GLU A 83 -16.95 -7.10 2.48
CA GLU A 83 -16.55 -8.35 1.86
C GLU A 83 -17.48 -8.72 0.69
N ALA A 84 -18.80 -8.59 0.86
CA ALA A 84 -19.76 -8.84 -0.21
C ALA A 84 -19.55 -7.89 -1.40
N VAL A 85 -19.37 -6.59 -1.16
CA VAL A 85 -19.08 -5.59 -2.19
C VAL A 85 -17.75 -5.89 -2.89
N ARG A 86 -16.72 -6.27 -2.14
CA ARG A 86 -15.41 -6.65 -2.71
C ARG A 86 -15.53 -7.87 -3.62
N LYS A 87 -16.24 -8.91 -3.19
CA LYS A 87 -16.49 -10.12 -4.00
C LYS A 87 -17.27 -9.79 -5.27
N ALA A 88 -18.34 -9.00 -5.16
CA ALA A 88 -19.14 -8.58 -6.29
C ALA A 88 -18.30 -7.77 -7.31
N ARG A 89 -17.51 -6.80 -6.84
CA ARG A 89 -16.59 -6.04 -7.72
C ARG A 89 -15.54 -6.94 -8.37
N ALA A 90 -14.95 -7.87 -7.63
CA ALA A 90 -13.97 -8.80 -8.18
C ALA A 90 -14.57 -9.65 -9.31
N ALA A 91 -15.80 -10.15 -9.15
CA ALA A 91 -16.50 -10.92 -10.18
C ALA A 91 -16.76 -10.07 -11.44
N ILE A 92 -17.18 -8.82 -11.29
CA ILE A 92 -17.39 -7.90 -12.42
C ILE A 92 -16.07 -7.64 -13.16
N ILE A 93 -14.99 -7.36 -12.43
CA ILE A 93 -13.67 -7.12 -13.03
C ILE A 93 -13.17 -8.36 -13.77
N HIS A 94 -13.37 -9.56 -13.20
CA HIS A 94 -12.99 -10.80 -13.86
C HIS A 94 -13.79 -11.03 -15.15
N ALA A 95 -15.12 -10.90 -15.09
CA ALA A 95 -15.98 -11.08 -16.26
C ALA A 95 -15.66 -10.08 -17.38
N GLU A 96 -15.41 -8.82 -17.03
CA GLU A 96 -15.03 -7.79 -17.99
C GLU A 96 -13.61 -8.03 -18.54
N GLY A 97 -12.67 -8.45 -17.70
CA GLY A 97 -11.33 -8.85 -18.10
C GLY A 97 -11.34 -10.02 -19.09
N GLU A 98 -12.14 -11.04 -18.82
CA GLU A 98 -12.29 -12.23 -19.66
C GLU A 98 -12.94 -11.90 -21.01
N LYS A 99 -13.97 -11.04 -21.01
CA LYS A 99 -14.59 -10.53 -22.24
C LYS A 99 -13.60 -9.75 -23.09
N ASN A 100 -12.81 -8.87 -22.48
CA ASN A 100 -11.81 -8.09 -23.20
C ASN A 100 -10.70 -9.00 -23.74
N ALA A 101 -10.20 -9.94 -22.94
CA ALA A 101 -9.24 -10.96 -23.39
C ALA A 101 -9.78 -11.77 -24.57
N SER A 102 -11.05 -12.20 -24.52
CA SER A 102 -11.70 -12.94 -25.60
C SER A 102 -11.77 -12.14 -26.89
N ARG A 103 -12.04 -10.82 -26.80
CA ARG A 103 -12.04 -9.92 -27.97
C ARG A 103 -10.66 -9.87 -28.60
N TRP A 104 -9.62 -9.60 -27.81
CA TRP A 104 -8.24 -9.56 -28.30
C TRP A 104 -7.78 -10.91 -28.87
N MET A 105 -8.19 -12.02 -28.26
CA MET A 105 -7.89 -13.36 -28.76
C MET A 105 -8.57 -13.64 -30.10
N SER A 106 -9.83 -13.23 -30.28
CA SER A 106 -10.54 -13.37 -31.54
C SER A 106 -9.86 -12.58 -32.66
N GLU A 107 -9.48 -11.34 -32.38
CA GLU A 107 -8.77 -10.47 -33.33
C GLU A 107 -7.40 -11.06 -33.70
N ALA A 108 -6.65 -11.54 -32.70
CA ALA A 108 -5.38 -12.23 -32.95
C ALA A 108 -5.55 -13.52 -33.77
N ALA A 109 -6.61 -14.30 -33.51
CA ALA A 109 -6.91 -15.51 -34.27
C ALA A 109 -7.25 -15.20 -35.73
N GLU A 110 -7.97 -14.12 -35.99
CA GLU A 110 -8.29 -13.65 -37.35
C GLU A 110 -7.02 -13.26 -38.12
N ILE A 111 -6.13 -12.48 -37.49
CA ILE A 111 -4.83 -12.11 -38.07
C ILE A 111 -3.97 -13.37 -38.35
N ILE A 112 -3.95 -14.32 -37.42
CA ILE A 112 -3.20 -15.57 -37.56
C ILE A 112 -3.77 -16.44 -38.69
N SER A 113 -5.10 -16.55 -38.77
CA SER A 113 -5.78 -17.31 -39.83
C SER A 113 -5.52 -16.71 -41.21
N GLY A 114 -5.35 -15.39 -41.30
CA GLY A 114 -5.02 -14.71 -42.55
C GLY A 114 -3.64 -15.06 -43.10
N ASN A 115 -2.72 -15.60 -42.29
CA ASN A 115 -1.36 -15.94 -42.72
C ASN A 115 -0.90 -17.32 -42.20
N THR A 116 -0.84 -18.30 -43.10
CA THR A 116 -0.41 -19.69 -42.81
C THR A 116 0.95 -19.81 -42.11
N ILE A 117 1.90 -18.89 -42.37
CA ILE A 117 3.23 -18.90 -41.72
C ILE A 117 3.11 -18.61 -40.22
N SER A 118 2.15 -17.77 -39.83
CA SER A 118 1.95 -17.40 -38.42
C SER A 118 1.42 -18.56 -37.57
N VAL A 119 0.56 -19.42 -38.16
CA VAL A 119 0.09 -20.66 -37.52
C VAL A 119 1.25 -21.63 -37.31
N GLN A 120 2.10 -21.80 -38.33
CA GLN A 120 3.28 -22.68 -38.25
C GLN A 120 4.29 -22.18 -37.20
N LEU A 121 4.54 -20.87 -37.13
CA LEU A 121 5.42 -20.28 -36.12
C LEU A 121 4.85 -20.46 -34.71
N ARG A 122 3.54 -20.24 -34.53
CA ARG A 122 2.87 -20.47 -33.25
C ARG A 122 2.91 -21.95 -32.84
N TYR A 123 2.77 -22.87 -33.79
CA TYR A 123 2.93 -24.30 -33.55
C TYR A 123 4.35 -24.65 -33.08
N LEU A 124 5.39 -24.12 -33.71
CA LEU A 124 6.76 -24.29 -33.24
C LEU A 124 6.98 -23.68 -31.85
N GLN A 125 6.41 -22.51 -31.56
CA GLN A 125 6.48 -21.88 -30.24
C GLN A 125 5.77 -22.71 -29.16
N THR A 126 4.59 -23.26 -29.42
CA THR A 126 3.89 -24.12 -28.45
C THR A 126 4.65 -25.42 -28.23
N LEU A 127 5.20 -26.02 -29.28
CA LEU A 127 6.08 -27.18 -29.14
C LEU A 127 7.32 -26.84 -28.29
N HIS A 128 7.94 -25.69 -28.52
CA HIS A 128 9.08 -25.23 -27.73
C HIS A 128 8.70 -25.02 -26.26
N GLN A 129 7.56 -24.40 -25.99
CA GLN A 129 7.07 -24.15 -24.63
C GLN A 129 6.71 -25.47 -23.91
N VAL A 130 6.04 -26.40 -24.58
CA VAL A 130 5.72 -27.74 -24.04
C VAL A 130 6.99 -28.56 -23.83
N ALA A 131 7.94 -28.51 -24.75
CA ALA A 131 9.23 -29.19 -24.62
C ALA A 131 10.04 -28.61 -23.44
N SER A 132 10.04 -27.29 -23.27
CA SER A 132 10.66 -26.58 -22.14
C SER A 132 10.00 -26.87 -20.79
N GLN A 133 8.68 -27.09 -20.76
CA GLN A 133 7.97 -27.50 -19.55
C GLN A 133 8.22 -28.97 -19.20
N ARG A 134 8.25 -29.85 -20.20
CA ARG A 134 8.37 -31.31 -20.00
C ARG A 134 9.80 -31.75 -19.75
N TYR A 135 10.75 -31.18 -20.47
CA TYR A 135 12.16 -31.26 -20.16
C TYR A 135 12.49 -29.89 -19.61
N GLY A 136 12.62 -29.76 -18.29
CA GLY A 136 13.05 -28.53 -17.61
C GLY A 136 14.47 -28.12 -18.01
N ILE A 137 14.71 -27.96 -19.30
CA ILE A 137 15.93 -27.45 -19.88
C ILE A 137 15.77 -25.95 -19.67
N SER A 138 16.18 -25.52 -18.48
CA SER A 138 16.89 -24.26 -18.37
C SER A 138 17.98 -24.31 -19.43
N MET A 139 17.69 -23.77 -20.62
CA MET A 139 18.72 -23.38 -21.57
C MET A 139 19.46 -22.23 -20.92
N ASN A 140 20.33 -22.59 -19.97
CA ASN A 140 21.45 -21.77 -19.56
C ASN A 140 22.26 -21.56 -20.84
N TYR A 141 22.07 -20.39 -21.46
CA TYR A 141 23.00 -19.80 -22.41
C TYR A 141 24.39 -19.51 -21.78
N GLN A 142 24.77 -20.22 -20.72
CA GLN A 142 26.08 -20.13 -20.07
C GLN A 142 27.14 -21.01 -20.73
N LYS A 143 26.78 -22.00 -21.56
CA LYS A 143 27.77 -22.94 -22.12
C LYS A 143 28.38 -22.54 -23.47
N ASN A 144 28.25 -21.27 -23.87
CA ASN A 144 28.85 -20.74 -25.09
C ASN A 144 30.02 -19.78 -24.86
N VAL A 145 30.50 -19.60 -23.63
CA VAL A 145 31.75 -18.83 -23.38
C VAL A 145 32.99 -19.73 -23.39
N GLU A 146 32.87 -21.03 -23.08
CA GLU A 146 34.03 -21.93 -23.04
C GLU A 146 34.43 -22.51 -24.42
N ILE A 147 33.50 -22.62 -25.38
CA ILE A 147 33.83 -23.13 -26.73
C ILE A 147 34.51 -22.04 -27.57
N ALA A 148 34.18 -20.75 -27.36
CA ALA A 148 34.84 -19.63 -28.05
C ALA A 148 36.32 -19.45 -27.64
N GLN A 149 36.73 -19.95 -26.47
CA GLN A 149 38.13 -19.94 -26.03
C GLN A 149 38.95 -21.13 -26.55
N LEU A 150 38.31 -22.12 -27.18
CA LEU A 150 38.96 -23.35 -27.65
C LEU A 150 39.30 -23.36 -29.15
N ILE A 151 39.00 -22.27 -29.87
CA ILE A 151 39.43 -22.07 -31.26
C ILE A 151 40.45 -20.92 -31.29
N PRO A 152 41.76 -21.21 -31.34
CA PRO A 152 42.75 -20.15 -31.46
C PRO A 152 42.68 -19.56 -32.88
N GLY A 153 42.38 -18.26 -32.97
CA GLY A 153 42.75 -17.48 -34.17
C GLY A 153 41.72 -16.53 -34.79
N ILE A 154 40.56 -16.26 -34.17
CA ILE A 154 39.64 -15.25 -34.73
C ILE A 154 39.19 -14.25 -33.66
N THR A 155 40.01 -13.21 -33.52
CA THR A 155 39.62 -11.82 -33.18
C THR A 155 40.19 -10.94 -34.30
N PRO A 156 39.44 -9.94 -34.76
CA PRO A 156 39.31 -8.68 -34.02
C PRO A 156 37.93 -8.45 -33.41
#